data_AF-A0A3N5YPG3-F1
#
_entry.id   AF-A0A3N5YPG3-F1
#
_cell.length_a   1.000
_cell.length_b   1.000
_cell.length_c   1.000
_cell.angle_alpha   90.00
_cell.angle_beta   90.00
_cell.angle_gamma   90.00
#
_symmetry.space_group_name_H-M   'P 1'
#
loop_
_entity.id
_entity.type
_entity.pdbx_description
1 polymer ?
#
loop_
_entity_poly.entity_id
_entity_poly.type
_entity_poly.pdbx_seq_one_letter_code
_entity_poly.pdbx_strand_id
1 'polypeptide(L)' 'MMEADERHNGDDPVEDDASEWSRRRLCSDGNCIGVIGPDGRCKECGKPDDGGAGEPVLAPQSPLPSAVED' A
#
# COMPACT_ATOMS: atom_id res chain seq x y z
N MET A 1 -43.77 12.32 -17.25
CA MET A 1 -42.47 12.09 -17.91
C MET A 1 -41.45 11.97 -16.79
N MET A 2 -40.63 10.92 -16.87
CA MET A 2 -39.76 10.42 -15.81
C MET A 2 -38.40 11.08 -16.00
N GLU A 3 -37.90 11.81 -15.02
CA GLU A 3 -36.48 12.22 -14.99
C GLU A 3 -35.93 11.70 -13.68
N ALA A 4 -35.39 10.48 -13.80
CA ALA A 4 -34.84 9.71 -12.72
C ALA A 4 -33.48 10.29 -12.31
N ASP A 5 -33.31 10.33 -11.00
CA ASP A 5 -32.08 10.13 -10.26
C ASP A 5 -30.92 9.48 -11.05
N GLU A 6 -30.04 10.28 -11.63
CA GLU A 6 -28.75 9.81 -12.16
C GLU A 6 -27.63 10.74 -11.68
N ARG A 7 -27.49 10.84 -10.36
CA ARG A 7 -26.18 11.18 -9.78
C ARG A 7 -25.33 9.94 -9.94
N HIS A 8 -24.60 9.87 -11.04
CA HIS A 8 -23.50 8.95 -11.22
C HIS A 8 -22.40 9.35 -10.23
N ASN A 9 -22.61 9.04 -8.94
CA ASN A 9 -21.52 8.93 -7.99
C ASN A 9 -20.79 7.65 -8.39
N GLY A 10 -19.91 7.79 -9.38
CA GLY A 10 -19.02 6.75 -9.85
C GLY A 10 -18.33 6.14 -8.65
N ASP A 11 -18.78 4.95 -8.30
CA ASP A 11 -18.04 3.99 -7.50
C ASP A 11 -16.89 3.50 -8.39
N ASP A 12 -15.96 4.41 -8.67
CA ASP A 12 -14.67 4.08 -9.23
C ASP A 12 -13.84 3.58 -8.04
N PRO A 13 -13.38 2.31 -8.01
CA PRO A 13 -12.42 1.89 -7.01
C PRO A 13 -11.12 2.66 -7.25
N VAL A 14 -10.96 3.81 -6.59
CA VAL A 14 -9.67 4.52 -6.46
C VAL A 14 -8.80 3.74 -5.46
N GLU A 15 -8.55 2.47 -5.76
CA GLU A 15 -7.76 1.57 -4.93
C GLU A 15 -6.25 1.63 -5.28
N ASP A 16 -5.91 2.12 -6.48
CA ASP A 16 -4.53 2.13 -6.97
C ASP A 16 -3.71 3.31 -6.39
N ASP A 17 -4.27 4.54 -6.44
CA ASP A 17 -3.58 5.72 -5.91
C ASP A 17 -3.34 5.60 -4.39
N ALA A 18 -4.26 4.88 -3.72
CA ALA A 18 -4.18 4.56 -2.30
C ALA A 18 -2.92 3.78 -1.91
N SER A 19 -2.58 2.79 -2.74
CA SER A 19 -1.43 1.94 -2.50
C SER A 19 -0.11 2.66 -2.80
N GLU A 20 -0.09 3.58 -3.76
CA GLU A 20 1.14 4.28 -4.16
C GLU A 20 1.61 5.30 -3.12
N TRP A 21 0.70 6.01 -2.45
CA TRP A 21 1.09 6.87 -1.34
C TRP A 21 1.52 6.07 -0.11
N SER A 22 0.90 4.90 0.13
CA SER A 22 1.25 4.01 1.25
C SER A 22 2.68 3.46 1.16
N ARG A 23 3.21 3.34 -0.06
CA ARG A 23 4.57 2.82 -0.32
C ARG A 23 5.67 3.86 -0.09
N ARG A 24 5.33 5.14 0.07
CA ARG A 24 6.32 6.22 0.31
C ARG A 24 6.71 6.24 1.79
N ARG A 25 7.95 5.82 2.07
CA ARG A 25 8.52 5.82 3.43
C ARG A 25 9.59 6.89 3.57
N LEU A 26 9.61 7.61 4.69
CA LEU A 26 10.65 8.59 5.03
C LEU A 26 11.93 7.90 5.53
N CYS A 27 13.07 8.57 5.39
CA CYS A 27 14.35 8.08 5.87
C CYS A 27 14.38 7.94 7.40
N SER A 28 14.86 6.81 7.92
CA SER A 28 14.92 6.50 9.36
C SER A 28 15.90 7.35 10.18
N ASP A 29 16.69 8.19 9.52
CA ASP A 29 17.78 8.98 10.13
C ASP A 29 17.27 10.17 10.97
N GLY A 30 15.97 10.49 10.90
CA GLY A 30 15.29 11.55 11.67
C GLY A 30 15.70 12.99 11.30
N ASN A 31 16.93 13.19 10.84
CA ASN A 31 17.50 14.47 10.39
C ASN A 31 17.57 14.58 8.85
N CYS A 32 17.23 13.50 8.14
CA CYS A 32 17.19 13.45 6.68
C CYS A 32 15.75 13.59 6.18
N ILE A 33 15.52 14.48 5.21
CA ILE A 33 14.20 14.73 4.60
C ILE A 33 13.84 13.78 3.46
N GLY A 34 14.74 12.83 3.13
CA GLY A 34 14.58 11.96 1.97
C GLY A 34 13.57 10.85 2.16
N VAL A 35 13.15 10.25 1.05
CA VAL A 35 12.30 9.04 1.01
C VAL A 35 13.11 7.82 0.59
N ILE A 36 12.67 6.64 1.03
CA ILE A 36 13.24 5.35 0.64
C ILE A 36 12.85 5.02 -0.80
N GLY A 37 13.85 4.75 -1.63
CA GLY A 37 13.70 4.27 -3.00
C GLY A 37 13.39 2.78 -3.08
N PRO A 38 13.03 2.28 -4.28
CA PRO A 38 12.75 0.87 -4.50
C PRO A 38 13.97 -0.04 -4.28
N ASP A 39 15.17 0.52 -4.29
CA ASP A 39 16.44 -0.13 -3.97
C ASP A 39 16.68 -0.29 -2.45
N GLY A 40 15.74 0.18 -1.63
CA GLY A 40 15.80 0.08 -0.17
C GLY A 40 16.75 1.10 0.47
N ARG A 41 17.14 2.16 -0.24
CA ARG A 41 17.98 3.24 0.31
C ARG A 41 17.31 4.61 0.17
N CYS A 42 17.69 5.53 1.05
CA CYS A 42 17.26 6.92 0.97
C CYS A 42 17.82 7.60 -0.29
N LYS A 43 16.96 8.29 -1.05
CA LYS A 43 17.34 9.00 -2.28
C LYS A 43 18.26 10.21 -2.07
N GLU A 44 18.28 10.77 -0.86
CA GLU A 44 19.07 11.97 -0.54
C GLU A 44 20.44 11.62 0.05
N CYS A 45 20.48 10.72 1.04
CA CYS A 45 21.70 10.41 1.78
C CYS A 45 22.28 9.01 1.48
N GLY A 46 21.56 8.15 0.77
CA GLY A 46 22.02 6.80 0.39
C GLY A 46 22.03 5.77 1.53
N LYS A 47 21.60 6.13 2.75
CA LYS A 47 21.52 5.20 3.88
C LYS A 47 20.50 4.08 3.59
N PRO A 48 20.78 2.83 4.00
CA PRO A 48 19.81 1.75 3.93
C PRO A 48 18.62 2.02 4.86
N ASP A 49 17.45 1.54 4.46
CA ASP A 49 16.27 1.49 5.31
C ASP A 49 16.46 0.48 6.45
N ASP A 50 16.17 0.90 7.69
CA ASP A 50 16.30 0.06 8.90
C ASP A 50 15.22 -1.04 8.95
N GLY A 51 14.10 -0.85 8.23
CA GLY A 51 12.97 -1.77 8.15
C GLY A 51 13.07 -2.74 6.97
N GLY A 52 14.26 -3.30 6.72
CA GLY A 52 14.60 -4.12 5.56
C GLY A 52 13.64 -5.27 5.26
N ALA A 53 12.57 -4.96 4.53
CA ALA A 53 11.90 -5.79 3.55
C ALA A 53 10.83 -4.91 2.90
N GLY A 54 10.99 -4.60 1.61
CA GLY A 54 9.81 -4.54 0.76
C GLY A 54 9.23 -5.94 0.72
N GLU A 55 8.52 -6.34 1.79
CA GLU A 55 7.77 -7.58 1.78
C GLU A 55 6.62 -7.34 0.80
N PRO A 56 6.53 -8.08 -0.32
CA PRO A 56 5.25 -8.14 -1.01
C PRO A 56 4.28 -8.74 0.02
N VAL A 57 3.26 -7.97 0.38
CA VAL A 57 2.07 -8.49 1.06
C VAL A 57 1.49 -9.60 0.16
N LEU A 58 1.97 -10.81 0.40
CA LEU A 58 1.29 -12.04 0.05
C LEU A 58 1.75 -13.12 1.04
N ALA A 59 1.52 -12.85 2.32
CA ALA A 59 1.18 -13.95 3.20
C ALA A 59 -0.06 -14.62 2.56
N PRO A 60 -0.01 -15.90 2.14
CA PRO A 60 -1.22 -16.58 1.74
C PRO A 60 -2.15 -16.51 2.95
N GLN A 61 -3.33 -15.92 2.76
CA GLN A 61 -4.47 -16.09 3.64
C GLN A 61 -4.44 -17.52 4.19
N SER A 62 -4.34 -17.66 5.52
CA SER A 62 -4.29 -18.96 6.17
C SER A 62 -5.31 -19.88 5.51
N PRO A 63 -4.97 -21.11 5.11
CA PRO A 63 -5.99 -22.04 4.67
C PRO A 63 -6.97 -22.14 5.84
N LEU A 64 -8.21 -21.72 5.60
CA LEU A 64 -9.31 -21.83 6.54
C LEU A 64 -9.26 -23.28 7.08
N PRO A 65 -9.08 -23.50 8.40
CA PRO A 65 -9.10 -24.87 8.90
C PRO A 65 -10.48 -25.44 8.60
N SER A 66 -10.47 -26.62 7.98
CA SER A 66 -11.63 -27.43 7.68
C SER A 66 -12.55 -27.54 8.90
N ALA A 67 -13.67 -26.83 8.88
CA ALA A 67 -14.92 -27.30 9.46
C ALA A 67 -15.69 -27.86 8.26
N VAL A 68 -15.60 -29.15 7.92
CA VAL A 68 -16.17 -30.30 8.64
C VAL A 68 -17.47 -29.94 9.35
N GLU A 69 -18.55 -29.84 8.58
CA GLU A 69 -19.90 -30.09 9.09
C GLU A 69 -20.59 -31.08 8.15
N ASP A 70 -21.28 -32.04 8.78
CA ASP A 70 -21.80 -33.35 8.33
C ASP A 70 -22.69 -33.32 7.07
#